data_AF-A0A7T8HGE8-F1
#
_entry.id   AF-A0A7T8HGE8-F1
#
_cell.length_a   1.000
_cell.length_b   1.000
_cell.length_c   1.000
_cell.angle_alpha   90.00
_cell.angle_beta   90.00
_cell.angle_gamma   90.00
#
_symmetry.space_group_name_H-M   'P 1'
#
loop_
_entity.id
_entity.type
_entity.pdbx_description
1 polymer ?
#
loop_
_entity_poly.entity_id
_entity_poly.type
_entity_poly.pdbx_seq_one_letter_code
_entity_poly.pdbx_strand_id
1 'polypeptide(L)' 'MWGMGDDYSDAKPRPHEAGGEYGSGIIVKRVKSGTILPVKIELTTNHQGTFEFKLCPVESKKEPATQACFDKTPLG' A
#
# COMPACT_ATOMS: atom_id res chain seq x y z
N MET A 1 -0.61 -6.18 12.19
CA MET A 1 -0.76 -5.98 10.74
C MET A 1 0.58 -5.53 10.19
N TRP A 2 1.29 -6.35 9.42
CA TRP A 2 2.54 -5.95 8.75
C TRP A 2 2.45 -6.37 7.28
N GLY A 3 2.47 -5.39 6.37
CA GLY A 3 2.37 -5.59 4.92
C GLY A 3 0.91 -5.73 4.46
N MET A 4 0.46 -4.76 3.66
CA MET A 4 -0.76 -4.74 2.83
C MET A 4 -2.12 -5.11 3.46
N GLY A 5 -2.19 -5.38 4.76
CA GLY A 5 -3.45 -5.66 5.47
C GLY A 5 -3.81 -7.14 5.57
N ASP A 6 -2.95 -8.03 5.07
CA ASP A 6 -3.12 -9.49 5.14
C ASP A 6 -2.81 -10.06 6.54
N ASP A 7 -3.27 -11.30 6.79
CA ASP A 7 -2.88 -12.04 7.99
C ASP A 7 -1.37 -12.29 7.98
N TYR A 8 -0.74 -12.16 9.14
CA TYR A 8 0.67 -12.41 9.26
C TYR A 8 1.06 -13.86 8.95
N SER A 9 0.20 -14.83 9.29
CA SER A 9 0.47 -16.26 9.09
C SER A 9 0.35 -16.73 7.64
N ASP A 10 -0.19 -15.90 6.74
CA ASP A 10 -0.32 -16.25 5.34
C ASP A 10 1.04 -16.47 4.69
N ALA A 11 1.10 -17.44 3.77
CA ALA A 11 2.28 -17.71 2.98
C ALA A 11 2.61 -16.50 2.09
N LYS A 12 3.90 -16.24 1.88
CA LYS A 12 4.37 -15.16 1.02
C LYS A 12 4.55 -15.62 -0.44
N PRO A 13 4.29 -14.76 -1.44
CA PRO A 13 3.68 -13.43 -1.30
C PRO A 13 2.21 -13.56 -0.86
N ARG A 14 1.80 -12.73 0.10
CA ARG A 14 0.41 -12.72 0.58
C ARG A 14 -0.53 -12.18 -0.49
N PRO A 15 -1.85 -12.42 -0.42
CA PRO A 15 -2.78 -12.06 -1.50
C PRO A 15 -2.69 -10.60 -1.98
N HIS A 16 -2.49 -9.63 -1.09
CA HIS A 16 -2.41 -8.21 -1.42
C HIS A 16 -0.97 -7.69 -1.59
N GLU A 17 0.04 -8.53 -1.38
CA GLU A 17 1.44 -8.20 -1.68
C GLU A 17 1.74 -8.36 -3.18
N ALA A 18 2.81 -7.70 -3.66
CA ALA A 18 3.23 -7.82 -5.05
C ALA A 18 3.53 -9.30 -5.41
N GLY A 19 2.95 -9.78 -6.51
CA GLY A 19 3.02 -11.20 -6.90
C GLY A 19 1.98 -12.11 -6.24
N GLY A 20 1.18 -11.61 -5.30
CA GLY A 20 -0.01 -12.28 -4.77
C GLY A 20 -1.19 -12.23 -5.73
N GLU A 21 -2.30 -12.88 -5.34
CA GLU A 21 -3.53 -12.99 -6.15
C GLU A 21 -4.05 -11.63 -6.63
N TYR A 22 -4.04 -10.62 -5.76
CA TYR A 22 -4.50 -9.26 -6.06
C TYR A 22 -3.36 -8.31 -6.44
N GLY A 23 -2.11 -8.66 -6.12
CA GLY A 23 -0.90 -7.89 -6.42
C GLY A 23 -0.34 -8.07 -7.83
N SER A 24 -1.19 -7.94 -8.85
CA SER A 24 -0.87 -8.26 -10.26
C SER A 24 0.08 -7.30 -10.99
N GLY A 25 0.53 -6.21 -10.35
CA GLY A 25 1.44 -5.23 -10.95
C GLY A 25 0.80 -4.31 -12.00
N ILE A 26 -0.54 -4.23 -12.02
CA ILE A 26 -1.32 -3.31 -12.84
C ILE A 26 -1.27 -1.91 -12.22
N ILE A 27 -0.91 -0.90 -13.02
CA ILE A 27 -0.86 0.49 -12.58
C ILE A 27 -2.24 1.12 -12.72
N VAL A 28 -2.90 1.40 -11.60
CA VAL A 28 -4.27 1.95 -11.57
C VAL A 28 -4.33 3.47 -11.81
N LYS A 29 -3.25 4.19 -11.56
CA LYS A 29 -3.17 5.65 -11.77
C LYS A 29 -1.74 6.10 -12.01
N ARG A 30 -1.57 7.04 -12.94
CA ARG A 30 -0.29 7.75 -13.16
C ARG A 30 -0.47 9.21 -12.74
N VAL A 31 0.46 9.70 -11.93
CA VAL A 31 0.48 11.07 -11.42
C VAL A 31 1.87 11.65 -11.62
N LYS A 32 1.97 12.98 -11.76
CA LYS A 32 3.25 13.68 -11.80
C LYS A 32 3.72 13.96 -10.37
N SER A 33 5.03 13.98 -10.14
CA SER A 33 5.58 14.42 -8.87
C SER A 33 5.08 15.84 -8.53
N GLY A 34 4.82 16.10 -7.24
CA GLY A 34 4.23 17.36 -6.77
C GLY A 34 2.74 17.54 -7.02
N THR A 35 2.06 16.57 -7.66
CA THR A 35 0.60 16.65 -7.83
C THR A 35 -0.11 16.44 -6.49
N ILE A 36 -1.02 17.36 -6.14
CA ILE A 36 -1.98 17.14 -5.05
C ILE A 36 -3.00 16.09 -5.50
N LEU A 37 -2.96 14.92 -4.88
CA LEU A 37 -3.79 13.78 -5.24
C LEU A 37 -4.98 13.66 -4.28
N PRO A 38 -6.24 13.86 -4.72
CA PRO A 38 -7.38 13.58 -3.86
C PRO A 38 -7.51 12.07 -3.63
N VAL A 39 -7.50 11.65 -2.36
CA VAL A 39 -7.73 10.28 -1.92
C VAL A 39 -9.10 10.20 -1.28
N LYS A 40 -9.86 9.14 -1.59
CA LYS A 40 -11.19 8.88 -1.01
C LYS A 40 -11.11 7.59 -0.20
N ILE A 41 -11.67 7.61 1.01
CA ILE A 41 -11.79 6.44 1.89
C ILE A 41 -13.28 6.18 2.06
N GLU A 42 -13.70 4.93 1.85
CA GLU A 42 -15.05 4.48 2.17
C GLU A 42 -15.08 3.94 3.60
N LEU A 43 -15.88 4.56 4.47
CA LEU A 43 -16.03 4.17 5.87
C LEU A 43 -17.35 3.43 6.05
N THR A 44 -17.28 2.12 6.29
CA THR A 44 -18.45 1.30 6.63
C THR A 44 -18.78 1.35 8.12
N THR A 45 -17.80 1.64 8.98
CA THR A 45 -17.97 1.87 10.42
C THR A 45 -16.91 2.86 10.90
N ASN A 46 -17.31 3.83 11.71
CA ASN A 46 -16.40 4.84 12.25
C ASN A 46 -15.87 4.42 13.62
N HIS A 47 -14.61 3.99 13.67
CA HIS A 47 -13.93 3.60 14.90
C HIS A 47 -13.15 4.72 15.59
N GLN A 48 -13.21 5.95 15.05
CA GLN A 48 -12.48 7.13 15.53
C GLN A 48 -10.95 6.98 15.39
N GLY A 49 -10.25 8.01 14.90
CA GLY A 49 -8.80 7.95 14.67
C GLY A 49 -8.33 8.79 13.49
N THR A 50 -7.13 8.50 13.01
CA THR A 50 -6.48 9.20 11.88
C THR A 50 -6.09 8.23 10.79
N PHE A 51 -5.96 8.76 9.57
CA PHE A 51 -5.41 8.05 8.43
C PHE A 51 -4.05 8.63 8.10
N GLU A 52 -3.07 7.77 7.86
CA GLU A 52 -1.75 8.14 7.38
C GLU A 52 -1.49 7.46 6.04
N PHE A 53 -0.82 8.19 5.14
CA PHE A 53 -0.42 7.66 3.85
C PHE A 53 1.10 7.62 3.77
N LYS A 54 1.65 6.60 3.13
CA LYS A 54 3.09 6.42 2.93
C LYS A 54 3.35 5.92 1.52
N LEU A 55 4.51 6.26 0.95
CA LEU A 55 4.95 5.74 -0.34
C LEU A 55 6.21 4.90 -0.18
N CYS A 56 6.33 3.87 -1.01
CA CYS A 56 7.55 3.09 -1.18
C CYS A 56 7.91 3.10 -2.67
N PRO A 57 9.10 3.59 -3.05
CA PRO A 57 9.61 3.39 -4.41
C PRO A 57 9.95 1.90 -4.59
N VAL A 58 9.29 1.25 -5.55
CA VAL A 58 9.51 -0.16 -5.88
C VAL A 58 10.10 -0.27 -7.29
N GLU A 59 11.16 -1.06 -7.42
CA GLU A 59 11.85 -1.29 -8.69
C GLU A 59 11.21 -2.45 -9.48
N SER A 60 10.60 -3.40 -8.78
CA SER A 60 9.98 -4.60 -9.35
C SER A 60 8.49 -4.67 -9.02
N LYS A 61 7.70 -5.06 -10.02
CA LYS A 61 6.26 -5.32 -9.87
C LYS A 61 5.94 -6.62 -9.12
N LYS A 62 6.93 -7.46 -8.87
CA LYS A 62 6.77 -8.80 -8.28
C LYS A 62 7.40 -8.92 -6.89
N GLU A 63 8.10 -7.89 -6.43
CA GLU A 63 8.76 -7.92 -5.12
C GLU A 63 7.89 -7.16 -4.11
N PRO A 64 7.47 -7.82 -3.01
CA PRO A 64 6.71 -7.17 -1.96
C PRO A 64 7.48 -6.00 -1.33
N ALA A 65 6.84 -4.84 -1.23
CA ALA A 65 7.37 -3.72 -0.47
C ALA A 65 7.38 -4.04 1.03
N THR A 66 8.44 -3.60 1.73
CA THR A 66 8.57 -3.80 3.18
C THR A 66 8.02 -2.60 3.95
N GLN A 67 7.59 -2.80 5.20
CA GLN A 67 7.15 -1.68 6.04
C GLN A 67 8.28 -0.64 6.24
N ALA A 68 9.51 -1.11 6.40
CA ALA A 68 10.70 -0.26 6.48
C ALA A 68 10.93 0.60 5.22
N CYS A 69 10.40 0.21 4.06
CA CYS A 69 10.41 1.06 2.87
C CYS A 69 9.39 2.21 3.00
N PHE A 70 8.15 1.89 3.37
CA PHE A 70 7.08 2.88 3.53
C PHE A 70 7.40 3.92 4.60
N ASP A 71 7.98 3.49 5.72
CA ASP A 71 8.29 4.38 6.85
C ASP A 71 9.32 5.47 6.51
N LYS A 72 10.01 5.37 5.37
CA LYS A 72 10.93 6.41 4.86
C LYS A 72 10.22 7.58 4.19
N THR A 73 8.97 7.42 3.77
CA THR A 73 8.26 8.45 3.00
C THR A 73 6.80 8.56 3.42
N PRO A 74 6.52 9.07 4.63
CA PRO A 74 5.17 9.49 5.02
C PRO A 74 4.70 10.68 4.19
N LEU A 75 3.41 10.69 3.87
CA LEU A 75 2.69 11.74 3.17
C LEU A 75 1.74 12.42 4.17
N GLY A 76 2.23 13.46 4.82
CA GLY A 76 1.50 14.27 5.80
C GLY A 76 2.04 15.69 5.83
#